data_AF-X1SN96-F1
#
_entry.id   AF-X1SN96-F1
#
_cell.length_a   1.000
_cell.length_b   1.000
_cell.length_c   1.000
_cell.angle_alpha   90.00
_cell.angle_beta   90.00
_cell.angle_gamma   90.00
#
_symmetry.space_group_name_H-M   'P 1'
#
loop_
_entity.id
_entity.type
_entity.pdbx_description
1 polymer ?
#
loop_
_entity_poly.entity_id
_entity_poly.type
_entity_poly.pdbx_seq_one_letter_code
_entity_poly.pdbx_strand_id
1 'polypeptide(L)'
;MGCDALNALSVITYELDQALGTDHYERFKKYLEYFQENDLVASAAQTDAKGDRLKRPHEQEDPDQYLRVIETREDGIVVRGCKISITNTPYADELIVVPCRYMGPEDKDYAVSFALPTDWDGVKLLTRPASFRKSKRMEFPAGNFGDAETFIIFDDVFVPNDRIFFKW
;
A
#
# COMPACT_ATOMS: atom_id res chain seq x y z
N MET A 1 7.05 3.37 7.88
CA MET A 1 5.84 4.12 7.48
C MET A 1 4.53 3.37 7.74
N GLY A 2 4.53 2.09 8.13
CA GLY A 2 3.27 1.37 8.45
C GLY A 2 2.44 2.07 9.55
N CYS A 3 3.07 2.45 10.67
CA CYS A 3 2.38 3.18 11.75
C CYS A 3 1.83 4.54 11.29
N ASP A 4 2.55 5.28 10.43
CA ASP A 4 2.08 6.56 9.91
C ASP A 4 0.83 6.37 9.05
N ALA A 5 0.82 5.32 8.21
CA ALA A 5 -0.35 4.96 7.40
C ALA A 5 -1.55 4.59 8.27
N LEU A 6 -1.36 3.80 9.35
CA LEU A 6 -2.41 3.48 10.30
C LEU A 6 -3.01 4.73 10.97
N ASN A 7 -2.16 5.66 11.42
CA ASN A 7 -2.62 6.92 12.01
C ASN A 7 -3.43 7.74 11.00
N ALA A 8 -2.94 7.88 9.76
CA ALA A 8 -3.67 8.59 8.71
C ALA A 8 -5.02 7.92 8.38
N LEU A 9 -5.04 6.59 8.22
CA LEU A 9 -6.25 5.83 7.94
C LEU A 9 -7.29 5.96 9.05
N SER A 10 -6.87 6.06 10.32
CA SER A 10 -7.79 6.25 11.43
C SER A 10 -8.62 7.54 11.30
N VAL A 11 -8.02 8.61 10.78
CA VAL A 11 -8.70 9.89 10.55
C VAL A 11 -9.54 9.83 9.29
N ILE A 12 -8.95 9.38 8.18
CA ILE A 12 -9.61 9.40 6.87
C ILE A 12 -10.84 8.49 6.83
N THR A 13 -10.75 7.27 7.37
CA THR A 13 -11.89 6.34 7.38
C THR A 13 -13.03 6.86 8.26
N TYR A 14 -12.73 7.53 9.38
CA TYR A 14 -13.73 8.21 10.20
C TYR A 14 -14.42 9.35 9.44
N GLU A 15 -13.65 10.25 8.81
CA GLU A 15 -14.20 11.37 8.05
C GLU A 15 -15.05 10.92 6.85
N LEU A 16 -14.64 9.85 6.15
CA LEU A 16 -15.43 9.25 5.07
C LEU A 16 -16.78 8.75 5.57
N ASP A 17 -16.82 8.07 6.71
CA ASP A 17 -18.07 7.58 7.30
C ASP A 17 -19.00 8.74 7.69
N GLN A 18 -18.45 9.84 8.22
CA GLN A 18 -19.25 11.04 8.51
C GLN A 18 -19.83 11.69 7.25
N ALA A 19 -19.08 11.69 6.15
CA ALA A 19 -19.50 12.35 4.90
C ALA A 19 -20.44 11.49 4.05
N LEU A 20 -20.26 10.16 4.06
CA LEU A 20 -20.88 9.24 3.10
C LEU A 20 -21.85 8.23 3.75
N GLY A 21 -21.88 8.13 5.08
CA GLY A 21 -22.72 7.15 5.78
C GLY A 21 -22.25 5.69 5.58
N THR A 22 -20.95 5.51 5.36
CA THR A 22 -20.28 4.22 5.16
C THR A 22 -19.84 3.59 6.50
N ASP A 23 -19.16 2.45 6.43
CA ASP A 23 -18.65 1.66 7.57
C ASP A 23 -17.12 1.42 7.52
N HIS A 24 -16.39 2.29 6.83
CA HIS A 24 -14.94 2.19 6.60
C HIS A 24 -14.15 2.17 7.91
N TYR A 25 -14.54 2.99 8.88
CA TYR A 25 -13.85 3.12 10.16
C TYR A 25 -13.96 1.85 11.01
N GLU A 26 -15.11 1.17 11.00
CA GLU A 26 -15.29 -0.09 11.72
C GLU A 26 -14.41 -1.21 11.14
N ARG A 27 -14.28 -1.28 9.81
CA ARG A 27 -13.35 -2.20 9.15
C ARG A 27 -11.91 -1.90 9.50
N PHE A 28 -11.51 -0.63 9.44
CA PHE A 28 -10.18 -0.19 9.84
C PHE A 28 -9.86 -0.57 11.30
N LYS A 29 -10.79 -0.34 12.25
CA LYS A 29 -10.59 -0.68 13.67
C LYS A 29 -10.37 -2.19 13.88
N LYS A 30 -11.12 -3.05 13.19
CA LYS A 30 -10.93 -4.51 13.25
C LYS A 30 -9.55 -4.93 12.76
N TYR A 31 -9.09 -4.33 11.65
CA TYR A 31 -7.72 -4.56 11.16
C TYR A 31 -6.67 -4.03 12.15
N LEU A 32 -6.90 -2.86 12.77
CA LEU A 32 -5.99 -2.29 13.77
C LEU A 32 -5.88 -3.18 15.01
N GLU A 33 -7.00 -3.74 15.49
CA GLU A 33 -7.02 -4.70 16.60
C GLU A 33 -6.19 -5.94 16.24
N TYR A 34 -6.43 -6.55 15.07
CA TYR A 34 -5.62 -7.66 14.55
C TYR A 34 -4.13 -7.31 14.48
N PHE A 35 -3.79 -6.13 13.96
CA PHE A 35 -2.42 -5.66 13.84
C PHE A 35 -1.73 -5.52 15.21
N GLN A 36 -2.44 -5.00 16.21
CA GLN A 36 -1.94 -4.79 17.56
C GLN A 36 -1.82 -6.10 18.35
N GLU A 37 -2.82 -6.99 18.26
CA GLU A 37 -2.83 -8.27 18.97
C GLU A 37 -1.73 -9.22 18.50
N ASN A 38 -1.31 -9.10 17.25
CA ASN A 38 -0.31 -9.97 16.63
C ASN A 38 1.09 -9.33 16.53
N ASP A 39 1.27 -8.12 17.05
CA ASP A 39 2.55 -7.38 17.02
C ASP A 39 3.18 -7.30 15.61
N LEU A 40 2.34 -6.99 14.61
CA LEU A 40 2.73 -7.06 13.20
C LEU A 40 3.60 -5.87 12.78
N VAL A 41 4.40 -6.09 11.74
CA VAL A 41 5.14 -5.06 11.02
C VAL A 41 4.47 -4.81 9.67
N ALA A 42 4.25 -3.54 9.32
CA ALA A 42 3.70 -3.16 8.01
C ALA A 42 4.62 -2.25 7.20
N SER A 43 4.60 -2.47 5.88
CA SER A 43 5.05 -1.50 4.88
C SER A 43 3.89 -0.60 4.46
N ALA A 44 4.14 0.69 4.26
CA ALA A 44 3.17 1.58 3.62
C ALA A 44 3.47 1.67 2.12
N ALA A 45 2.61 1.04 1.32
CA ALA A 45 2.72 0.95 -0.13
C ALA A 45 1.96 2.11 -0.79
N GLN A 46 2.53 3.32 -0.73
CA GLN A 46 1.90 4.54 -1.23
C GLN A 46 2.28 4.86 -2.68
N THR A 47 3.58 4.91 -2.99
CA THR A 47 4.09 5.45 -4.26
C THR A 47 3.88 4.49 -5.44
N ASP A 48 3.08 4.88 -6.43
CA ASP A 48 2.96 4.17 -7.71
C ASP A 48 4.16 4.43 -8.66
N ALA A 49 4.27 3.67 -9.76
CA ALA A 49 5.29 3.90 -10.79
C ALA A 49 5.15 5.27 -11.48
N LYS A 50 3.90 5.74 -11.61
CA LYS A 50 3.48 7.07 -12.09
C LYS A 50 3.68 7.36 -13.58
N GLY A 51 4.26 6.45 -14.38
CA GLY A 51 4.35 6.61 -15.84
C GLY A 51 4.86 7.97 -16.32
N ASP A 52 4.11 8.64 -17.19
CA ASP A 52 4.35 10.03 -17.55
C ASP A 52 3.90 10.96 -16.40
N ARG A 53 4.85 11.69 -15.83
CA ARG A 53 4.64 12.52 -14.63
C ARG A 53 3.77 13.76 -14.92
N LEU A 54 3.60 14.13 -16.18
CA LEU A 54 2.72 15.22 -16.60
C LEU A 54 1.24 14.78 -16.68
N LYS A 55 0.98 13.48 -16.69
CA LYS A 55 -0.35 12.90 -16.83
C LYS A 55 -0.93 12.43 -15.50
N ARG A 56 -2.25 12.46 -15.37
CA ARG A 56 -3.01 11.86 -14.27
C ARG A 56 -3.09 10.33 -14.45
N PRO A 57 -3.54 9.57 -13.43
CA PRO A 57 -3.71 8.12 -13.53
C PRO A 57 -4.55 7.67 -14.74
N HIS A 58 -5.74 8.24 -14.94
CA HIS A 58 -6.61 7.88 -16.07
C HIS A 58 -6.08 8.29 -17.46
N GLU A 59 -5.07 9.17 -17.52
CA GLU A 59 -4.46 9.66 -18.76
C GLU A 59 -3.21 8.85 -19.17
N GLN A 60 -2.73 7.95 -18.30
CA GLN A 60 -1.59 7.10 -18.63
C GLN A 60 -1.92 6.19 -19.82
N GLU A 61 -0.94 5.97 -20.69
CA GLU A 61 -1.08 5.01 -21.81
C GLU A 61 -1.24 3.59 -21.28
N ASP A 62 -0.45 3.24 -20.26
CA ASP A 62 -0.59 2.04 -19.47
C ASP A 62 -1.34 2.38 -18.17
N PRO A 63 -2.59 1.93 -17.97
CA PRO A 63 -3.36 2.25 -16.78
C PRO A 63 -2.77 1.61 -15.52
N ASP A 64 -1.91 0.61 -15.63
CA ASP A 64 -1.34 -0.12 -14.49
C ASP A 64 -0.07 0.56 -13.92
N GLN A 65 0.29 1.73 -14.47
CA GLN A 65 1.29 2.66 -13.89
C GLN A 65 0.87 3.22 -12.52
N TYR A 66 -0.42 3.11 -12.19
CA TYR A 66 -0.99 3.31 -10.88
C TYR A 66 -1.79 2.07 -10.49
N LEU A 67 -1.77 1.70 -9.21
CA LEU A 67 -2.61 0.63 -8.72
C LEU A 67 -4.08 1.02 -8.83
N ARG A 68 -4.90 0.12 -9.41
CA ARG A 68 -6.33 0.34 -9.62
C ARG A 68 -7.17 -0.91 -9.35
N VAL A 69 -8.45 -0.69 -9.09
CA VAL A 69 -9.47 -1.72 -9.11
C VAL A 69 -9.79 -2.09 -10.56
N ILE A 70 -9.69 -3.36 -10.90
CA ILE A 70 -10.05 -3.87 -12.23
C ILE A 70 -11.37 -4.63 -12.24
N GLU A 71 -11.82 -5.08 -11.07
CA GLU A 71 -13.08 -5.80 -10.90
C GLU A 71 -13.64 -5.55 -9.49
N THR A 72 -14.95 -5.39 -9.37
CA THR A 72 -15.67 -5.37 -8.08
C THR A 72 -16.61 -6.56 -8.03
N ARG A 73 -16.57 -7.30 -6.93
CA ARG A 73 -17.39 -8.48 -6.65
C ARG A 73 -18.19 -8.26 -5.38
N GLU A 74 -19.09 -9.19 -5.06
CA GLU A 74 -19.84 -9.17 -3.81
C GLU A 74 -18.92 -9.41 -2.60
N ASP A 75 -17.89 -10.24 -2.76
CA ASP A 75 -16.96 -10.68 -1.71
C ASP A 75 -15.67 -9.85 -1.62
N GLY A 76 -15.43 -8.93 -2.55
CA GLY A 76 -14.23 -8.11 -2.57
C GLY A 76 -13.96 -7.40 -3.89
N ILE A 77 -12.70 -7.10 -4.14
CA ILE A 77 -12.22 -6.47 -5.37
C ILE A 77 -11.02 -7.23 -5.94
N VAL A 78 -10.75 -7.04 -7.23
CA VAL A 78 -9.47 -7.41 -7.85
C VAL A 78 -8.71 -6.15 -8.20
N VAL A 79 -7.44 -6.09 -7.81
CA VAL A 79 -6.55 -4.95 -8.08
C VAL A 79 -5.38 -5.35 -8.97
N ARG A 80 -4.92 -4.39 -9.79
CA ARG A 80 -3.75 -4.54 -10.65
C ARG A 80 -2.91 -3.26 -10.64
N GLY A 81 -1.60 -3.42 -10.73
CA GLY A 81 -0.65 -2.32 -10.86
C GLY A 81 0.60 -2.55 -10.03
N CYS A 82 1.22 -1.48 -9.54
CA CYS A 82 2.44 -1.58 -8.77
C CYS A 82 2.67 -0.45 -7.78
N LYS A 83 3.50 -0.72 -6.78
CA LYS A 83 4.03 0.26 -5.82
C LYS A 83 5.55 0.17 -5.79
N ILE A 84 6.24 1.30 -5.83
CA ILE A 84 7.70 1.36 -6.01
C ILE A 84 8.38 2.08 -4.87
N SER A 85 9.64 1.72 -4.62
CA SER A 85 10.46 2.28 -3.53
C SER A 85 9.77 2.12 -2.18
N ILE A 86 9.24 0.92 -1.93
CA ILE A 86 8.63 0.59 -0.65
C ILE A 86 9.70 -0.07 0.20
N THR A 87 10.17 0.68 1.19
CA THR A 87 11.10 0.21 2.20
C THR A 87 10.47 -0.96 2.97
N ASN A 88 11.30 -1.89 3.44
CA ASN A 88 11.01 -2.96 4.40
C ASN A 88 10.08 -4.12 4.01
N THR A 89 9.48 -4.10 2.82
CA THR A 89 8.48 -5.11 2.41
C THR A 89 8.89 -6.59 2.55
N PRO A 90 10.13 -7.02 2.23
CA PRO A 90 10.49 -8.44 2.29
C PRO A 90 10.54 -9.02 3.71
N TYR A 91 10.47 -8.15 4.72
CA TYR A 91 10.51 -8.50 6.14
C TYR A 91 9.42 -7.76 6.93
N ALA A 92 8.33 -7.40 6.25
CA ALA A 92 7.09 -6.94 6.86
C ALA A 92 6.04 -8.06 6.75
N ASP A 93 5.13 -8.14 7.73
CA ASP A 93 4.02 -9.08 7.71
C ASP A 93 2.92 -8.60 6.76
N GLU A 94 2.63 -7.29 6.77
CA GLU A 94 1.51 -6.69 6.05
C GLU A 94 1.94 -5.54 5.11
N LEU A 95 1.16 -5.35 4.05
CA LEU A 95 1.19 -4.22 3.12
C LEU A 95 -0.01 -3.35 3.38
N ILE A 96 0.18 -2.08 3.72
CA ILE A 96 -0.91 -1.08 3.76
C ILE A 96 -0.83 -0.27 2.48
N VAL A 97 -1.76 -0.50 1.56
CA VAL A 97 -1.82 0.14 0.25
C VAL A 97 -2.68 1.39 0.33
N VAL A 98 -2.15 2.52 -0.14
CA VAL A 98 -2.88 3.80 -0.20
C VAL A 98 -2.64 4.50 -1.55
N PRO A 99 -3.56 5.40 -2.00
CA PRO A 99 -3.34 6.21 -3.19
C PRO A 99 -2.17 7.19 -3.01
N CYS A 100 -1.41 7.48 -4.08
CA CYS A 100 -0.22 8.33 -3.97
C CYS A 100 -0.48 9.83 -4.16
N ARG A 101 -1.70 10.24 -4.52
CA ARG A 101 -2.07 11.62 -4.85
C ARG A 101 -3.58 11.82 -4.76
N TYR A 102 -4.02 13.07 -4.88
CA TYR A 102 -5.44 13.41 -5.02
C TYR A 102 -6.04 12.77 -6.28
N MET A 103 -7.13 12.02 -6.09
CA MET A 103 -7.90 11.37 -7.14
C MET A 103 -9.19 12.16 -7.41
N GLY A 104 -9.46 12.49 -8.67
CA GLY A 104 -10.72 13.09 -9.09
C GLY A 104 -11.74 12.03 -9.55
N PRO A 105 -12.94 12.43 -9.99
CA PRO A 105 -13.97 11.50 -10.46
C PRO A 105 -13.51 10.56 -11.61
N GLU A 106 -12.66 11.06 -12.50
CA GLU A 106 -12.07 10.25 -13.60
C GLU A 106 -11.02 9.26 -13.10
N ASP A 107 -10.45 9.50 -11.91
CA ASP A 107 -9.46 8.63 -11.26
C ASP A 107 -10.09 7.69 -10.23
N LYS A 108 -11.42 7.51 -10.23
CA LYS A 108 -12.16 6.75 -9.19
C LYS A 108 -11.61 5.33 -8.97
N ASP A 109 -11.19 4.65 -10.03
CA ASP A 109 -10.72 3.26 -9.97
C ASP A 109 -9.34 3.15 -9.27
N TYR A 110 -8.61 4.27 -9.14
CA TYR A 110 -7.32 4.38 -8.45
C TYR A 110 -7.46 4.85 -6.99
N ALA A 111 -8.65 5.28 -6.59
CA ALA A 111 -8.96 5.75 -5.25
C ALA A 111 -9.32 4.56 -4.34
N VAL A 112 -8.32 3.73 -4.02
CA VAL A 112 -8.49 2.50 -3.25
C VAL A 112 -7.42 2.36 -2.16
N SER A 113 -7.82 1.84 -1.00
CA SER A 113 -6.94 1.56 0.14
C SER A 113 -7.34 0.26 0.82
N PHE A 114 -6.35 -0.56 1.16
CA PHE A 114 -6.54 -1.89 1.77
C PHE A 114 -5.26 -2.37 2.46
N ALA A 115 -5.35 -3.48 3.20
CA ALA A 115 -4.18 -4.19 3.71
C ALA A 115 -4.18 -5.69 3.39
N LEU A 116 -3.02 -6.23 3.06
CA LEU A 116 -2.83 -7.66 2.80
C LEU A 116 -1.47 -8.15 3.33
N PRO A 117 -1.34 -9.44 3.70
CA PRO A 117 -0.05 -10.08 3.89
C PRO A 117 0.91 -9.85 2.73
N THR A 118 2.21 -9.73 3.01
CA THR A 118 3.23 -9.49 1.98
C THR A 118 3.42 -10.66 1.00
N ASP A 119 2.99 -11.87 1.40
CA ASP A 119 3.03 -13.12 0.64
C ASP A 119 1.68 -13.50 0.02
N TRP A 120 0.72 -12.57 -0.01
CA TRP A 120 -0.62 -12.80 -0.58
C TRP A 120 -0.55 -13.19 -2.06
N ASP A 121 -1.47 -14.06 -2.50
CA ASP A 121 -1.48 -14.57 -3.86
C ASP A 121 -1.61 -13.42 -4.89
N GLY A 122 -0.80 -13.49 -5.95
CA GLY A 122 -0.66 -12.43 -6.96
C GLY A 122 0.24 -11.26 -6.57
N VAL A 123 0.69 -11.14 -5.31
CA VAL A 123 1.69 -10.15 -4.89
C VAL A 123 3.09 -10.66 -5.20
N LYS A 124 3.87 -9.88 -5.97
CA LYS A 124 5.27 -10.21 -6.31
C LYS A 124 6.21 -9.11 -5.87
N LEU A 125 7.30 -9.52 -5.23
CA LEU A 125 8.30 -8.59 -4.67
C LEU A 125 9.57 -8.62 -5.53
N LEU A 126 9.84 -7.52 -6.23
CA LEU A 126 11.14 -7.26 -6.86
C LEU A 126 11.97 -6.38 -5.94
N THR A 127 12.83 -7.02 -5.16
CA THR A 127 13.55 -6.38 -4.06
C THR A 127 14.98 -6.03 -4.42
N ARG A 128 15.39 -4.81 -4.07
CA ARG A 128 16.79 -4.38 -4.06
C ARG A 128 17.29 -4.30 -2.61
N PRO A 129 18.12 -5.25 -2.15
CA PRO A 129 18.82 -5.09 -0.88
C PRO A 129 19.83 -3.95 -1.01
N ALA A 130 19.89 -3.10 0.01
CA ALA A 130 20.89 -2.07 0.15
C ALA A 130 21.69 -2.30 1.44
N SER A 131 22.98 -2.06 1.32
CA SER A 131 23.94 -2.22 2.42
C SER A 131 24.85 -1.02 2.41
N PHE A 132 25.10 -0.44 3.58
CA PHE A 132 26.02 0.68 3.66
C PHE A 132 27.45 0.25 3.36
N ARG A 133 28.21 1.14 2.71
CA ARG A 133 29.64 0.97 2.56
C ARG A 133 30.31 1.11 3.93
N LYS A 134 31.07 0.09 4.36
CA LYS A 134 31.83 0.14 5.61
C LYS A 134 32.82 1.32 5.60
N SER A 135 32.82 2.09 6.69
CA SER A 135 33.81 3.16 6.89
C SER A 135 35.19 2.56 7.11
N LYS A 136 36.21 3.12 6.44
CA LYS A 136 37.62 2.77 6.67
C LYS A 136 38.30 3.70 7.68
N ARG A 137 37.63 4.77 8.12
CA ARG A 137 38.23 5.87 8.90
C ARG A 137 37.78 5.90 10.36
N MET A 138 36.63 5.31 10.66
CA MET A 138 36.03 5.31 11.99
C MET A 138 35.07 4.14 12.12
N GLU A 139 34.80 3.72 13.35
CA GLU A 139 33.74 2.75 13.62
C GLU A 139 32.40 3.28 13.11
N PHE A 140 31.67 2.42 12.40
CA PHE A 140 30.38 2.76 11.82
C PHE A 140 29.40 1.61 12.09
N PRO A 141 28.83 1.55 13.31
CA PRO A 141 27.91 0.48 13.71
C PRO A 141 26.70 0.36 12.79
N ALA A 142 26.20 1.50 12.27
CA ALA A 142 25.08 1.51 11.32
C ALA A 142 25.40 0.76 10.01
N GLY A 143 26.68 0.60 9.67
CA GLY A 143 27.12 -0.18 8.51
C GLY A 143 26.99 -1.70 8.65
N ASN A 144 26.52 -2.18 9.81
CA ASN A 144 26.17 -3.58 10.03
C ASN A 144 24.69 -3.87 9.76
N PHE A 145 23.86 -2.85 9.52
CA PHE A 145 22.48 -3.02 9.12
C PHE A 145 22.35 -2.88 7.60
N GLY A 146 21.34 -3.55 7.06
CA GLY A 146 20.90 -3.38 5.68
C GLY A 146 19.45 -2.94 5.65
N ASP A 147 19.05 -2.41 4.51
CA ASP A 147 17.68 -2.07 4.17
C ASP A 147 17.28 -2.77 2.88
N ALA A 148 15.98 -2.80 2.59
CA ALA A 148 15.48 -3.31 1.33
C ALA A 148 14.43 -2.36 0.78
N GLU A 149 14.61 -2.01 -0.49
CA GLU A 149 13.65 -1.23 -1.28
C GLU A 149 12.97 -2.17 -2.26
N THR A 150 11.64 -2.16 -2.30
CA THR A 150 10.88 -3.13 -3.07
C THR A 150 9.99 -2.45 -4.11
N PHE A 151 10.02 -3.01 -5.31
CA PHE A 151 8.99 -2.82 -6.32
C PHE A 151 7.98 -3.95 -6.12
N ILE A 152 6.78 -3.59 -5.67
CA ILE A 152 5.67 -4.51 -5.41
C ILE A 152 4.78 -4.53 -6.66
N ILE A 153 4.56 -5.70 -7.21
CA ILE A 153 3.65 -5.94 -8.34
C ILE A 153 2.38 -6.59 -7.81
N PHE A 154 1.23 -6.07 -8.21
CA PHE A 154 -0.08 -6.65 -7.94
C PHE A 154 -0.59 -7.22 -9.27
N ASP A 155 -0.47 -8.54 -9.43
CA ASP A 155 -0.89 -9.28 -10.62
C ASP A 155 -2.25 -9.93 -10.36
N ASP A 156 -3.33 -9.20 -10.63
CA ASP A 156 -4.73 -9.62 -10.40
C ASP A 156 -5.02 -10.11 -8.99
N VAL A 157 -4.65 -9.28 -8.01
CA VAL A 157 -4.75 -9.61 -6.60
C VAL A 157 -6.18 -9.44 -6.10
N PHE A 158 -6.76 -10.50 -5.55
CA PHE A 158 -8.04 -10.42 -4.85
C PHE A 158 -7.87 -9.82 -3.45
N VAL A 159 -8.72 -8.85 -3.09
CA VAL A 159 -8.77 -8.22 -1.78
C VAL A 159 -10.17 -8.43 -1.18
N PRO A 160 -10.30 -9.11 -0.03
CA PRO A 160 -11.59 -9.36 0.60
C PRO A 160 -12.13 -8.08 1.27
N ASN A 161 -13.46 -7.97 1.39
CA ASN A 161 -14.15 -6.77 1.88
C ASN A 161 -13.69 -6.26 3.26
N ASP A 162 -13.32 -7.17 4.17
CA ASP A 162 -12.85 -6.88 5.52
C ASP A 162 -11.45 -6.25 5.54
N ARG A 163 -10.70 -6.38 4.44
CA ARG A 163 -9.38 -5.78 4.24
C ARG A 163 -9.41 -4.46 3.46
N ILE A 164 -10.57 -4.05 2.93
CA ILE A 164 -10.74 -2.79 2.18
C ILE A 164 -11.08 -1.67 3.16
N PHE A 165 -10.22 -0.65 3.23
CA PHE A 165 -10.44 0.54 4.05
C PHE A 165 -11.28 1.59 3.35
N PHE A 166 -11.09 1.78 2.04
CA PHE A 166 -12.00 2.54 1.21
C PHE A 166 -11.78 2.21 -0.27
N LYS A 167 -12.81 2.47 -1.07
CA LYS A 167 -12.76 2.56 -2.53
C LYS A 167 -13.83 3.57 -2.98
N TRP A 168 -13.62 4.29 -4.07
CA TRP A 168 -14.67 5.13 -4.65
C TRP A 168 -15.84 4.28 -5.19
#